data_AF-A0A024U0H7-F1
#
_entry.id   AF-A0A024U0H7-F1
#
_cell.length_a   1.000
_cell.length_b   1.000
_cell.length_c   1.000
_cell.angle_alpha   90.00
_cell.angle_beta   90.00
_cell.angle_gamma   90.00
#
_symmetry.space_group_name_H-M   'P 1'
#
loop_
_entity.id
_entity.type
_entity.pdbx_description
1 polymer ?
#
loop_
_entity_poly.entity_id
_entity_poly.type
_entity_poly.pdbx_seq_one_letter_code
_entity_poly.pdbx_strand_id
1 'polypeptide(L)'
;MGTPSVDNAGGALVCLSSNATLVRSKDTSSWWHDETHDCIISLRPILDAEGSSTDKVGLFVEALPGGSLRTNPTAITASDLPHGSFSHDSTFVDVKLSIDQHFFAVQRNENEVDVWAASISSGDVGHHPIRLRYSVMAKRMSRILGLVWNAKDVDHAVSGKKTPSQYLIVVTTGGLELYKVTSTKCKFHRVVAYATHQFWWHPQHHVLVLATGAKATELRPYYVEGGNVAKVSKVVVGAPCLAPSQVVLASLYSTLYLVYAASSTKEQLLLYRIHPTLDTMCVRALRVGFDDPLCSVLDNLLVVHSATYGVTCFYDIGLPDADSFLHPLPLHLPCASSEQPWHLQRLLAPHHAMLSTAFNTAVDTDSPLIQVHGMQLNIRAIAACATASGRPMLSLLRFLLRRRGLPWTDSTERDASRVVQEALFMSFRARVSEGRLPESEFRACVNLLHHHEATDRMRKAMPLPPSKSPTAATSSHHLFLHVSQRDWLDQFWLSLQQDLPPDRFVMYLAIFLGSVRHHGLATLPALQIVYIQAMAAQGRCKDLVGCPMDDSIEVARELELQRGTAPALHQAAMDMYHRLGAVDDLVRLFVHDGHVREPDRRAHDMGVCSRARGERVCSRPWDWNSIHRA
;
A
#
# COMPACT_ATOMS: atom_id res chain seq x y z
N MET A 1 -11.21 -11.25 23.66
CA MET A 1 -10.59 -11.69 22.40
C MET A 1 -11.29 -10.95 21.29
N GLY A 2 -10.70 -9.83 20.85
CA GLY A 2 -11.27 -8.98 19.81
C GLY A 2 -10.93 -9.53 18.44
N THR A 3 -11.96 -9.69 17.60
CA THR A 3 -11.83 -9.97 16.17
C THR A 3 -11.08 -8.81 15.50
N PRO A 4 -10.02 -9.06 14.70
CA PRO A 4 -9.34 -8.01 13.97
C PRO A 4 -10.27 -7.46 12.87
N SER A 5 -10.39 -6.13 12.80
CA SER A 5 -11.03 -5.44 11.69
C SER A 5 -10.24 -5.72 10.41
N VAL A 6 -10.91 -6.25 9.41
CA VAL A 6 -10.35 -6.52 8.09
C VAL A 6 -10.17 -5.18 7.38
N ASP A 7 -8.96 -4.62 7.42
CA ASP A 7 -8.58 -3.50 6.58
C ASP A 7 -8.63 -3.94 5.11
N ASN A 8 -9.32 -3.16 4.28
CA ASN A 8 -9.52 -3.44 2.85
C ASN A 8 -8.20 -3.81 2.16
N ALA A 9 -8.18 -5.03 1.60
CA ALA A 9 -7.10 -5.56 0.80
C ALA A 9 -6.83 -4.64 -0.40
N GLY A 10 -5.60 -4.14 -0.51
CA GLY A 10 -5.14 -3.36 -1.65
C GLY A 10 -4.95 -4.24 -2.87
N GLY A 11 -6.04 -4.49 -3.60
CA GLY A 11 -5.99 -4.96 -4.99
C GLY A 11 -5.31 -3.91 -5.87
N ALA A 12 -4.63 -4.38 -6.91
CA ALA A 12 -4.08 -3.51 -7.94
C ALA A 12 -5.25 -2.83 -8.68
N LEU A 13 -5.51 -1.55 -8.36
CA LEU A 13 -6.42 -0.72 -9.12
C LEU A 13 -5.77 -0.42 -10.48
N VAL A 14 -5.97 -1.32 -11.43
CA VAL A 14 -5.80 -0.98 -12.84
C VAL A 14 -6.86 0.09 -13.11
N CYS A 15 -6.44 1.36 -13.18
CA CYS A 15 -7.30 2.44 -13.64
C CYS A 15 -7.62 2.19 -15.12
N LEU A 16 -8.57 1.30 -15.40
CA LEU A 16 -9.36 1.36 -16.61
C LEU A 16 -10.17 2.64 -16.48
N SER A 17 -9.67 3.72 -17.09
CA SER A 17 -10.37 5.00 -17.04
C SER A 17 -11.82 4.78 -17.50
N SER A 18 -12.77 5.48 -16.90
CA SER A 18 -14.18 5.55 -17.30
C SER A 18 -14.39 5.96 -18.78
N ASN A 19 -13.32 6.26 -19.51
CA ASN A 19 -13.31 6.60 -20.92
C ASN A 19 -12.57 5.56 -21.78
N ALA A 20 -12.44 4.31 -21.35
CA ALA A 20 -11.95 3.22 -22.21
C ALA A 20 -12.90 3.08 -23.41
N THR A 21 -12.51 3.70 -24.52
CA THR A 21 -13.29 3.79 -25.74
C THR A 21 -13.56 2.41 -26.32
N LEU A 22 -14.85 2.14 -26.51
CA LEU A 22 -15.46 1.02 -27.21
C LEU A 22 -14.70 0.65 -28.51
N VAL A 23 -14.05 -0.52 -28.58
CA VAL A 23 -13.71 -1.13 -29.87
C VAL A 23 -14.96 -1.82 -30.38
N ARG A 24 -15.70 -1.14 -31.28
CA ARG A 24 -16.85 -1.73 -31.98
C ARG A 24 -16.36 -2.75 -33.00
N SER A 25 -16.52 -4.04 -32.69
CA SER A 25 -16.68 -5.07 -33.71
C SER A 25 -18.12 -5.60 -33.64
N LYS A 26 -18.73 -5.87 -34.79
CA LYS A 26 -20.13 -6.33 -34.92
C LYS A 26 -20.38 -7.72 -34.32
N ASP A 27 -19.33 -8.46 -33.99
CA ASP A 27 -19.38 -9.86 -33.53
C ASP A 27 -18.85 -10.06 -32.10
N THR A 28 -18.66 -8.99 -31.32
CA THR A 28 -17.99 -9.04 -30.00
C THR A 28 -18.89 -8.60 -28.85
N SER A 29 -18.89 -9.38 -27.76
CA SER A 29 -19.49 -9.04 -26.47
C SER A 29 -19.17 -7.61 -26.05
N SER A 30 -20.20 -6.84 -25.67
CA SER A 30 -20.02 -5.51 -25.08
C SER A 30 -19.68 -5.65 -23.60
N TRP A 31 -18.78 -4.83 -23.07
CA TRP A 31 -18.40 -4.89 -21.66
C TRP A 31 -18.18 -3.49 -21.08
N TRP A 32 -18.39 -3.37 -19.79
CA TRP A 32 -18.28 -2.15 -19.00
C TRP A 32 -17.52 -2.45 -17.72
N HIS A 33 -16.70 -1.51 -17.27
CA HIS A 33 -16.03 -1.58 -15.98
C HIS A 33 -16.82 -0.77 -14.96
N ASP A 34 -17.18 -1.38 -13.83
CA ASP A 34 -17.75 -0.67 -12.69
C ASP A 34 -16.66 -0.41 -11.65
N GLU A 35 -16.20 0.84 -11.57
CA GLU A 35 -15.12 1.24 -10.66
C GLU A 35 -15.55 1.11 -9.18
N THR A 36 -16.86 1.12 -8.91
CA THR A 36 -17.39 1.13 -7.55
C THR A 36 -17.29 -0.24 -6.89
N HIS A 37 -17.50 -1.28 -7.68
CA HIS A 37 -17.42 -2.68 -7.24
C HIS A 37 -16.13 -3.37 -7.67
N ASP A 38 -15.34 -2.72 -8.53
CA ASP A 38 -14.16 -3.26 -9.20
C ASP A 38 -14.53 -4.57 -9.91
N CYS A 39 -15.47 -4.47 -10.84
CA CYS A 39 -16.00 -5.61 -11.60
C CYS A 39 -16.22 -5.27 -13.07
N ILE A 40 -16.24 -6.30 -13.91
CA ILE A 40 -16.61 -6.21 -15.31
C ILE A 40 -18.04 -6.69 -15.48
N ILE A 41 -18.84 -5.88 -16.16
CA ILE A 41 -20.19 -6.22 -16.58
C ILE A 41 -20.12 -6.49 -18.08
N SER A 42 -20.50 -7.67 -18.54
CA SER A 42 -20.50 -8.02 -19.96
C SER A 42 -21.90 -8.40 -20.46
N LEU A 43 -22.22 -7.99 -21.68
CA LEU A 43 -23.41 -8.41 -22.41
C LEU A 43 -23.02 -9.56 -23.35
N ARG A 44 -23.54 -10.75 -23.07
CA ARG A 44 -23.22 -11.97 -23.82
C ARG A 44 -24.49 -12.73 -24.18
N PRO A 45 -24.50 -13.54 -25.25
CA PRO A 45 -25.62 -14.42 -25.56
C PRO A 45 -25.88 -15.40 -24.42
N ILE A 46 -27.16 -15.68 -24.16
CA ILE A 46 -27.55 -16.72 -23.21
C ILE A 46 -27.53 -18.04 -23.96
N LEU A 47 -26.77 -19.01 -23.46
CA LEU A 47 -26.72 -20.35 -24.04
C LEU A 47 -27.83 -21.23 -23.43
N ASP A 48 -28.41 -22.12 -24.25
CA ASP A 48 -29.34 -23.14 -23.78
C ASP A 48 -28.60 -24.34 -23.14
N ALA A 49 -29.37 -25.32 -22.63
CA ALA A 49 -28.82 -26.50 -21.95
C ALA A 49 -27.95 -27.39 -22.87
N GLU A 50 -28.03 -27.20 -24.19
CA GLU A 50 -27.25 -27.91 -25.20
C GLU A 50 -26.03 -27.07 -25.68
N GLY A 51 -25.84 -25.87 -25.13
CA GLY A 51 -24.73 -24.98 -25.45
C GLY A 51 -24.96 -24.10 -26.69
N SER A 52 -26.16 -24.11 -27.27
CA SER A 52 -26.53 -23.29 -28.42
C SER A 52 -26.97 -21.88 -27.99
N SER A 53 -26.62 -20.87 -28.78
CA SER A 53 -27.00 -19.47 -28.50
C SER A 53 -28.50 -19.27 -28.65
N THR A 54 -29.15 -18.80 -27.59
CA THR A 54 -30.52 -18.28 -27.70
C THR A 54 -30.51 -16.91 -28.40
N ASP A 55 -31.65 -16.48 -28.95
CA ASP A 55 -31.86 -15.16 -29.58
C ASP A 55 -31.91 -14.01 -28.54
N LYS A 56 -31.31 -14.24 -27.37
CA LYS A 56 -31.37 -13.39 -26.18
C LYS A 56 -29.97 -13.20 -25.62
N VAL A 57 -29.72 -11.99 -25.15
CA VAL A 57 -28.48 -11.64 -24.46
C VAL A 57 -28.75 -11.36 -22.98
N GLY A 58 -27.76 -11.61 -22.13
CA GLY A 58 -27.83 -11.40 -20.68
C GLY A 58 -26.63 -10.59 -20.21
N LEU A 59 -26.77 -9.90 -19.07
CA LEU A 59 -25.65 -9.25 -18.41
C LEU A 59 -24.94 -10.27 -17.52
N PHE A 60 -23.62 -10.23 -17.46
CA PHE A 60 -22.81 -11.10 -16.61
C PHE A 60 -21.86 -10.23 -15.81
N VAL A 61 -21.72 -10.51 -14.52
CA VAL A 61 -20.84 -9.75 -13.62
C VAL A 61 -19.67 -10.62 -13.22
N GLU A 62 -18.47 -10.15 -13.50
CA GLU A 62 -17.21 -10.80 -13.15
C GLU A 62 -16.43 -9.89 -12.20
N ALA A 63 -16.21 -10.35 -10.97
CA ALA A 63 -15.47 -9.60 -9.97
C ALA A 63 -13.97 -9.59 -10.30
N LEU A 64 -13.31 -8.43 -10.18
CA LEU A 64 -11.86 -8.34 -10.30
C LEU A 64 -11.18 -8.75 -8.98
N PRO A 65 -9.90 -9.20 -9.03
CA PRO A 65 -9.15 -9.57 -7.84
C PRO A 65 -9.03 -8.41 -6.83
N GLY A 66 -9.70 -8.53 -5.68
CA GLY A 66 -9.74 -7.49 -4.64
C GLY A 66 -11.00 -6.62 -4.64
N GLY A 67 -11.93 -6.83 -5.58
CA GLY A 67 -13.21 -6.14 -5.61
C GLY A 67 -14.10 -6.43 -4.41
N SER A 68 -14.99 -5.49 -4.09
CA SER A 68 -15.88 -5.55 -2.92
C SER A 68 -17.09 -6.48 -3.12
N LEU A 69 -17.11 -7.29 -4.18
CA LEU A 69 -18.01 -8.44 -4.31
C LEU A 69 -17.65 -9.50 -3.26
N ARG A 70 -17.84 -9.23 -1.95
CA ARG A 70 -17.62 -10.22 -0.90
C ARG A 70 -18.69 -10.20 0.19
N THR A 71 -19.01 -11.42 0.62
CA THR A 71 -19.69 -11.87 1.85
C THR A 71 -21.22 -11.96 1.90
N ASN A 72 -21.86 -12.49 0.85
CA ASN A 72 -22.93 -13.48 1.04
C ASN A 72 -22.71 -14.61 0.04
N PRO A 73 -22.43 -15.86 0.48
CA PRO A 73 -22.14 -16.98 -0.42
C PRO A 73 -23.33 -17.43 -1.26
N THR A 74 -24.46 -16.73 -1.18
CA THR A 74 -25.68 -17.06 -1.90
C THR A 74 -25.99 -16.16 -3.10
N ALA A 75 -25.39 -14.97 -3.26
CA ALA A 75 -25.95 -13.95 -4.18
C ALA A 75 -25.28 -13.79 -5.56
N ILE A 76 -23.97 -13.94 -5.71
CA ILE A 76 -23.27 -13.60 -6.99
C ILE A 76 -22.07 -14.54 -7.26
N THR A 77 -22.19 -15.83 -6.94
CA THR A 77 -21.09 -16.80 -7.06
C THR A 77 -21.15 -17.69 -8.30
N ALA A 78 -22.03 -17.39 -9.26
CA ALA A 78 -22.03 -18.06 -10.55
C ALA A 78 -21.69 -17.05 -11.65
N SER A 79 -20.43 -17.01 -12.06
CA SER A 79 -19.93 -16.27 -13.25
C SER A 79 -20.68 -16.59 -14.55
N ASP A 80 -21.48 -17.66 -14.53
CA ASP A 80 -22.06 -18.29 -15.70
C ASP A 80 -23.59 -18.10 -15.78
N LEU A 81 -24.22 -17.49 -14.78
CA LEU A 81 -25.67 -17.23 -14.80
C LEU A 81 -25.96 -15.81 -15.30
N PRO A 82 -26.81 -15.64 -16.34
CA PRO A 82 -27.14 -14.32 -16.86
C PRO A 82 -28.00 -13.53 -15.87
N HIS A 83 -27.54 -12.34 -15.54
CA HIS A 83 -28.33 -11.27 -14.98
C HIS A 83 -29.23 -10.72 -16.09
N GLY A 84 -30.44 -11.27 -16.17
CA GLY A 84 -31.51 -10.76 -17.03
C GLY A 84 -31.45 -11.29 -18.45
N SER A 85 -32.49 -10.97 -19.22
CA SER A 85 -32.62 -11.38 -20.62
C SER A 85 -33.15 -10.22 -21.44
N PHE A 86 -32.39 -9.86 -22.46
CA PHE A 86 -32.67 -8.78 -23.39
C PHE A 86 -32.72 -9.34 -24.82
N SER A 87 -33.35 -8.61 -25.74
CA SER A 87 -33.32 -8.98 -27.17
C SER A 87 -31.90 -8.91 -27.70
N HIS A 88 -31.57 -9.77 -28.66
CA HIS A 88 -30.26 -9.81 -29.32
C HIS A 88 -29.81 -8.43 -29.86
N ASP A 89 -30.74 -7.62 -30.36
CA ASP A 89 -30.46 -6.27 -30.88
C ASP A 89 -30.29 -5.19 -29.79
N SER A 90 -30.31 -5.55 -28.51
CA SER A 90 -30.14 -4.59 -27.42
C SER A 90 -28.72 -4.02 -27.42
N THR A 91 -28.62 -2.70 -27.58
CA THR A 91 -27.37 -1.96 -27.49
C THR A 91 -27.41 -1.03 -26.28
N PHE A 92 -26.34 -1.05 -25.47
CA PHE A 92 -26.20 -0.18 -24.30
C PHE A 92 -24.96 0.70 -24.45
N VAL A 93 -25.04 1.92 -23.93
CA VAL A 93 -23.93 2.87 -23.91
C VAL A 93 -23.06 2.64 -22.67
N ASP A 94 -23.68 2.54 -21.50
CA ASP A 94 -23.03 2.36 -20.20
C ASP A 94 -23.90 1.51 -19.27
N VAL A 95 -23.28 0.71 -18.41
CA VAL A 95 -23.97 -0.13 -17.42
C VAL A 95 -23.21 -0.08 -16.09
N LYS A 96 -23.92 0.25 -14.99
CA LYS A 96 -23.35 0.35 -13.64
C LYS A 96 -24.23 -0.33 -12.61
N LEU A 97 -23.62 -0.97 -11.61
CA LEU A 97 -24.31 -1.67 -10.52
C LEU A 97 -24.49 -0.74 -9.31
N SER A 98 -25.64 -0.80 -8.65
CA SER A 98 -25.89 -0.04 -7.42
C SER A 98 -25.02 -0.52 -6.26
N ILE A 99 -24.81 0.33 -5.24
CA ILE A 99 -23.92 0.03 -4.10
C ILE A 99 -24.37 -1.23 -3.33
N ASP A 100 -25.68 -1.48 -3.27
CA ASP A 100 -26.26 -2.69 -2.68
C ASP A 100 -26.40 -3.86 -3.67
N GLN A 101 -25.94 -3.69 -4.91
CA GLN A 101 -25.96 -4.68 -5.98
C GLN A 101 -27.36 -5.17 -6.36
N HIS A 102 -28.40 -4.43 -5.99
CA HIS A 102 -29.80 -4.77 -6.26
C HIS A 102 -30.35 -4.13 -7.54
N PHE A 103 -29.66 -3.15 -8.12
CA PHE A 103 -30.12 -2.45 -9.32
C PHE A 103 -28.99 -2.29 -10.33
N PHE A 104 -29.29 -2.51 -11.61
CA PHE A 104 -28.46 -2.05 -12.72
C PHE A 104 -29.01 -0.74 -13.24
N ALA A 105 -28.16 0.25 -13.44
CA ALA A 105 -28.45 1.40 -14.30
C ALA A 105 -27.89 1.10 -15.69
N VAL A 106 -28.75 1.15 -16.71
CA VAL A 106 -28.43 0.85 -18.11
C VAL A 106 -28.74 2.08 -18.94
N GLN A 107 -27.71 2.72 -19.47
CA GLN A 107 -27.87 3.82 -20.42
C GLN A 107 -28.21 3.25 -21.80
N ARG A 108 -29.45 3.48 -22.25
CA ARG A 108 -29.95 3.00 -23.56
C ARG A 108 -29.44 3.86 -24.71
N ASN A 109 -29.43 5.17 -24.52
CA ASN A 109 -29.08 6.15 -25.53
C ASN A 109 -28.53 7.42 -24.85
N GLU A 110 -28.34 8.50 -25.60
CA GLU A 110 -27.80 9.76 -25.07
C GLU A 110 -28.74 10.45 -24.07
N ASN A 111 -30.01 10.04 -23.93
CA ASN A 111 -31.02 10.77 -23.15
C ASN A 111 -31.78 9.89 -22.15
N GLU A 112 -31.63 8.57 -22.17
CA GLU A 112 -32.44 7.64 -21.39
C GLU A 112 -31.59 6.65 -20.59
N VAL A 113 -31.96 6.49 -19.31
CA VAL A 113 -31.39 5.50 -18.39
C VAL A 113 -32.49 4.63 -17.84
N ASP A 114 -32.35 3.32 -18.01
CA ASP A 114 -33.20 2.35 -17.38
C ASP A 114 -32.60 1.86 -16.07
N VAL A 115 -33.43 1.71 -15.05
CA VAL A 115 -33.09 1.05 -13.79
C VAL A 115 -33.76 -0.31 -13.75
N TRP A 116 -32.94 -1.35 -13.77
CA TRP A 116 -33.34 -2.75 -13.78
C TRP A 116 -33.07 -3.37 -12.41
N ALA A 117 -33.97 -4.20 -11.88
CA ALA A 117 -33.70 -4.92 -10.63
C ALA A 117 -32.80 -6.14 -10.89
N ALA A 118 -31.66 -6.24 -10.20
CA ALA A 118 -30.82 -7.42 -10.22
C ALA A 118 -31.55 -8.60 -9.54
N SER A 119 -31.48 -9.78 -10.15
CA SER A 119 -32.10 -10.99 -9.60
C SER A 119 -31.44 -11.36 -8.26
N ILE A 120 -32.25 -11.61 -7.23
CA ILE A 120 -31.80 -12.16 -5.95
C ILE A 120 -32.09 -13.66 -6.02
N SER A 121 -31.05 -14.48 -5.85
CA SER A 121 -31.11 -15.93 -5.67
C SER A 121 -31.76 -16.33 -4.34
N SER A 122 -33.01 -15.92 -4.12
CA SER A 122 -33.80 -16.46 -3.02
C SER A 122 -34.48 -17.75 -3.48
N GLY A 123 -33.79 -18.89 -3.36
CA GLY A 123 -34.34 -20.23 -3.17
C GLY A 123 -35.33 -20.84 -4.19
N ASP A 124 -35.90 -20.07 -5.10
CA ASP A 124 -36.80 -20.54 -6.15
C ASP A 124 -36.03 -20.61 -7.45
N VAL A 125 -35.78 -21.85 -7.90
CA VAL A 125 -35.19 -22.21 -9.21
C VAL A 125 -36.20 -21.91 -10.35
N GLY A 126 -37.01 -20.87 -10.21
CA GLY A 126 -38.00 -20.43 -11.16
C GLY A 126 -37.62 -19.05 -11.70
N HIS A 127 -37.20 -19.01 -12.97
CA HIS A 127 -36.99 -17.82 -13.81
C HIS A 127 -37.65 -16.53 -13.29
N HIS A 128 -36.94 -15.74 -12.49
CA HIS A 128 -37.31 -14.35 -12.25
C HIS A 128 -36.50 -13.47 -13.19
N PRO A 129 -37.07 -13.03 -14.33
CA PRO A 129 -36.36 -12.16 -15.25
C PRO A 129 -36.03 -10.85 -14.53
N ILE A 130 -34.84 -10.32 -14.76
CA ILE A 130 -34.54 -8.92 -14.42
C ILE A 130 -35.65 -8.07 -15.05
N ARG A 131 -36.37 -7.35 -14.20
CA ARG A 131 -37.47 -6.49 -14.63
C ARG A 131 -37.00 -5.06 -14.66
N LEU A 132 -37.29 -4.39 -15.77
CA LEU A 132 -37.26 -2.93 -15.84
C LEU A 132 -38.15 -2.40 -14.72
N ARG A 133 -37.58 -1.61 -13.83
CA ARG A 133 -38.32 -0.99 -12.73
C ARG A 133 -38.71 0.43 -13.08
N TYR A 134 -37.76 1.19 -13.62
CA TYR A 134 -37.92 2.60 -13.90
C TYR A 134 -37.16 2.97 -15.16
N SER A 135 -37.69 3.89 -15.96
CA SER A 135 -36.93 4.60 -17.00
C SER A 135 -36.86 6.08 -16.61
N VAL A 136 -35.68 6.67 -16.77
CA VAL A 136 -35.37 8.05 -16.42
C VAL A 136 -34.83 8.74 -17.67
N MET A 137 -35.56 9.78 -18.09
CA MET A 137 -35.12 10.66 -19.17
C MET A 137 -34.32 11.84 -18.60
N ALA A 138 -33.18 12.14 -19.25
CA ALA A 138 -32.39 13.33 -18.98
C ALA A 138 -33.25 14.58 -19.18
N LYS A 139 -33.14 15.53 -18.25
CA LYS A 139 -33.96 16.73 -18.25
C LYS A 139 -33.33 17.80 -19.15
N ARG A 140 -34.17 18.77 -19.55
CA ARG A 140 -33.75 20.01 -20.25
C ARG A 140 -33.04 19.76 -21.60
N MET A 141 -33.38 18.67 -22.29
CA MET A 141 -32.73 18.28 -23.56
C MET A 141 -31.21 18.10 -23.42
N SER A 142 -30.74 17.77 -22.21
CA SER A 142 -29.33 17.52 -21.94
C SER A 142 -28.98 16.10 -22.38
N ARG A 143 -27.81 15.93 -22.99
CA ARG A 143 -27.23 14.60 -23.24
C ARG A 143 -26.55 14.06 -21.99
N ILE A 144 -26.67 12.75 -21.77
CA ILE A 144 -26.04 11.97 -20.70
C ILE A 144 -24.59 11.70 -21.09
N LEU A 145 -23.69 12.01 -20.18
CA LEU A 145 -22.25 11.75 -20.28
C LEU A 145 -21.88 10.43 -19.59
N GLY A 146 -22.60 10.04 -18.53
CA GLY A 146 -22.40 8.76 -17.87
C GLY A 146 -23.16 8.64 -16.54
N LEU A 147 -22.97 7.50 -15.87
CA LEU A 147 -23.75 7.09 -14.70
C LEU A 147 -22.85 6.88 -13.48
N VAL A 148 -23.32 7.30 -12.30
CA VAL A 148 -22.62 7.07 -11.03
C VAL A 148 -23.63 6.66 -9.96
N TRP A 149 -23.32 5.58 -9.24
CA TRP A 149 -24.08 5.18 -8.06
C TRP A 149 -23.43 5.71 -6.79
N ASN A 150 -24.28 6.08 -5.84
CA ASN A 150 -23.87 6.43 -4.48
C ASN A 150 -24.93 5.94 -3.48
N ALA A 151 -24.56 5.85 -2.21
CA ALA A 151 -25.46 5.47 -1.15
C ALA A 151 -25.31 6.37 0.07
N LYS A 152 -26.36 6.43 0.88
CA LYS A 152 -26.32 7.02 2.22
C LYS A 152 -26.27 5.91 3.26
N ASP A 153 -25.53 6.15 4.35
CA ASP A 153 -25.46 5.28 5.53
C ASP A 153 -24.81 3.90 5.24
N VAL A 154 -23.79 3.87 4.36
CA VAL A 154 -23.04 2.64 4.00
C VAL A 154 -22.45 1.97 5.24
N ASP A 155 -21.90 2.75 6.18
CA ASP A 155 -21.30 2.23 7.43
C ASP A 155 -22.32 1.59 8.38
N HIS A 156 -23.59 2.02 8.32
CA HIS A 156 -24.66 1.45 9.15
C HIS A 156 -25.27 0.19 8.56
N ALA A 157 -25.02 -0.10 7.27
CA ALA A 157 -25.40 -1.35 6.63
C ALA A 157 -24.61 -2.54 7.20
N VAL A 158 -23.33 -2.33 7.56
CA VAL A 158 -22.47 -3.33 8.22
C VAL A 158 -23.03 -3.74 9.60
N SER A 159 -23.76 -2.83 10.28
CA SER A 159 -24.44 -3.12 11.55
C SER A 159 -25.81 -3.80 11.38
N GLY A 160 -26.26 -4.08 10.15
CA GLY A 160 -27.52 -4.78 9.86
C GLY A 160 -28.81 -4.02 10.23
N LYS A 161 -28.74 -2.74 10.61
CA LYS A 161 -29.88 -2.00 11.19
C LYS A 161 -30.75 -1.28 10.17
N LYS A 162 -30.25 -0.94 8.98
CA LYS A 162 -31.01 -0.27 7.90
C LYS A 162 -30.43 -0.58 6.52
N THR A 163 -31.29 -0.79 5.53
CA THR A 163 -30.87 -0.84 4.11
C THR A 163 -30.42 0.54 3.65
N PRO A 164 -29.24 0.66 3.00
CA PRO A 164 -28.73 1.94 2.55
C PRO A 164 -29.65 2.52 1.47
N SER A 165 -29.89 3.83 1.54
CA SER A 165 -30.65 4.51 0.49
C SER A 165 -29.77 4.69 -0.75
N GLN A 166 -30.18 4.10 -1.87
CA GLN A 166 -29.47 4.21 -3.15
C GLN A 166 -29.78 5.53 -3.86
N TYR A 167 -28.75 6.13 -4.45
CA TYR A 167 -28.85 7.33 -5.25
C TYR A 167 -28.14 7.10 -6.58
N LEU A 168 -28.89 7.23 -7.67
CA LEU A 168 -28.37 7.26 -9.02
C LEU A 168 -28.08 8.71 -9.42
N ILE A 169 -26.86 8.99 -9.84
CA ILE A 169 -26.43 10.28 -10.37
C ILE A 169 -26.27 10.11 -11.88
N VAL A 170 -27.12 10.78 -12.63
CA VAL A 170 -26.99 10.90 -14.08
C VAL A 170 -26.19 12.16 -14.35
N VAL A 171 -24.99 11.99 -14.89
CA VAL A 171 -24.14 13.11 -15.31
C VAL A 171 -24.55 13.51 -16.72
N THR A 172 -24.95 14.76 -16.89
CA THR A 172 -25.42 15.30 -18.18
C THR A 172 -24.62 16.52 -18.58
N THR A 173 -24.73 16.91 -19.84
CA THR A 173 -24.19 18.18 -20.37
C THR A 173 -24.72 19.41 -19.64
N GLY A 174 -25.88 19.31 -18.99
CA GLY A 174 -26.47 20.35 -18.14
C GLY A 174 -26.05 20.30 -16.66
N GLY A 175 -25.28 19.30 -16.24
CA GLY A 175 -24.78 19.13 -14.88
C GLY A 175 -25.13 17.77 -14.28
N LEU A 176 -25.54 17.74 -13.01
CA LEU A 176 -25.88 16.48 -12.32
C LEU A 176 -27.37 16.38 -12.07
N GLU A 177 -27.95 15.22 -12.33
CA GLU A 177 -29.31 14.88 -11.96
C GLU A 177 -29.30 13.70 -11.00
N LEU A 178 -29.78 13.91 -9.78
CA LEU A 178 -29.77 12.91 -8.72
C LEU A 178 -31.17 12.32 -8.55
N TYR A 179 -31.24 11.00 -8.54
CA TYR A 179 -32.46 10.22 -8.35
C TYR A 179 -32.28 9.30 -7.15
N LYS A 180 -33.19 9.39 -6.18
CA LYS A 180 -33.25 8.42 -5.08
C LYS A 180 -33.97 7.17 -5.57
N VAL A 181 -33.30 6.03 -5.53
CA VAL A 181 -33.81 4.74 -6.00
C VAL A 181 -34.10 3.85 -4.79
N THR A 182 -35.28 3.24 -4.79
CA THR A 182 -35.68 2.18 -3.88
C THR A 182 -36.36 1.08 -4.67
N SER A 183 -36.64 -0.07 -4.04
CA SER A 183 -37.40 -1.17 -4.66
C SER A 183 -38.81 -0.78 -5.12
N THR A 184 -39.36 0.31 -4.59
CA THR A 184 -40.74 0.75 -4.85
C THR A 184 -40.82 2.08 -5.59
N LYS A 185 -39.79 2.94 -5.54
CA LYS A 185 -39.84 4.29 -6.12
C LYS A 185 -38.48 4.72 -6.67
N CYS A 186 -38.48 5.32 -7.86
CA CYS A 186 -37.39 6.17 -8.32
C CYS A 186 -37.88 7.63 -8.31
N LYS A 187 -37.31 8.46 -7.42
CA LYS A 187 -37.73 9.85 -7.24
C LYS A 187 -36.59 10.80 -7.54
N PHE A 188 -36.82 11.76 -8.42
CA PHE A 188 -35.92 12.89 -8.61
C PHE A 188 -35.66 13.61 -7.28
N HIS A 189 -34.39 13.73 -6.91
CA HIS A 189 -33.94 14.29 -5.65
C HIS A 189 -33.43 15.71 -5.83
N ARG A 190 -32.47 15.93 -6.74
CA ARG A 190 -31.80 17.22 -6.90
C ARG A 190 -31.19 17.36 -8.30
N VAL A 191 -31.04 18.60 -8.76
CA VAL A 191 -30.19 18.95 -9.90
C VAL A 191 -29.08 19.91 -9.46
N VAL A 192 -27.86 19.70 -9.99
CA VAL A 192 -26.73 20.62 -9.86
C VAL A 192 -26.41 21.13 -11.26
N ALA A 193 -26.92 22.32 -11.58
CA ALA A 193 -26.88 22.84 -12.96
C ALA A 193 -25.53 23.52 -13.27
N TYR A 194 -24.69 22.86 -14.05
CA TYR A 194 -23.44 23.39 -14.58
C TYR A 194 -23.20 22.81 -15.97
N ALA A 195 -22.86 23.66 -16.94
CA ALA A 195 -22.42 23.19 -18.26
C ALA A 195 -21.21 22.27 -18.08
N THR A 196 -21.40 21.00 -18.43
CA THR A 196 -20.44 19.91 -18.19
C THR A 196 -20.06 19.30 -19.51
N HIS A 197 -18.75 19.15 -19.72
CA HIS A 197 -18.19 18.57 -20.94
C HIS A 197 -17.67 17.16 -20.72
N GLN A 198 -17.15 16.90 -19.52
CA GLN A 198 -16.58 15.62 -19.12
C GLN A 198 -16.64 15.47 -17.60
N PHE A 199 -16.52 14.24 -17.11
CA PHE A 199 -16.46 13.95 -15.69
C PHE A 199 -15.47 12.83 -15.34
N TRP A 200 -15.07 12.79 -14.07
CA TRP A 200 -14.29 11.72 -13.45
C TRP A 200 -14.90 11.36 -12.10
N TRP A 201 -14.96 10.07 -11.78
CA TRP A 201 -15.54 9.55 -10.54
C TRP A 201 -14.47 8.79 -9.76
N HIS A 202 -14.36 9.06 -8.45
CA HIS A 202 -13.55 8.28 -7.53
C HIS A 202 -14.44 7.64 -6.46
N PRO A 203 -14.76 6.34 -6.59
CA PRO A 203 -15.76 5.67 -5.75
C PRO A 203 -15.39 5.64 -4.27
N GLN A 204 -14.15 5.28 -3.94
CA GLN A 204 -13.73 5.09 -2.53
C GLN A 204 -13.72 6.40 -1.71
N HIS A 205 -13.57 7.56 -2.37
CA HIS A 205 -13.58 8.87 -1.72
C HIS A 205 -14.90 9.61 -1.96
N HIS A 206 -15.81 8.98 -2.71
CA HIS A 206 -17.07 9.56 -3.17
C HIS A 206 -16.93 10.96 -3.79
N VAL A 207 -15.91 11.14 -4.64
CA VAL A 207 -15.63 12.43 -5.30
C VAL A 207 -15.94 12.35 -6.78
N LEU A 208 -16.75 13.30 -7.25
CA LEU A 208 -17.08 13.52 -8.65
C LEU A 208 -16.44 14.83 -9.12
N VAL A 209 -15.63 14.79 -10.16
CA VAL A 209 -15.01 15.99 -10.76
C VAL A 209 -15.64 16.26 -12.10
N LEU A 210 -16.11 17.49 -12.31
CA LEU A 210 -16.70 17.94 -13.58
C LEU A 210 -15.77 18.92 -14.30
N ALA A 211 -15.53 18.68 -15.58
CA ALA A 211 -14.97 19.69 -16.49
C ALA A 211 -16.08 20.64 -16.92
N THR A 212 -15.97 21.89 -16.49
CA THR A 212 -17.00 22.92 -16.62
C THR A 212 -16.47 24.21 -17.25
N GLY A 213 -17.38 25.15 -17.52
CA GLY A 213 -17.08 26.43 -18.14
C GLY A 213 -17.18 26.40 -19.66
N ALA A 214 -17.14 27.56 -20.32
CA ALA A 214 -17.38 27.66 -21.76
C ALA A 214 -16.36 26.88 -22.62
N LYS A 215 -15.13 26.71 -22.12
CA LYS A 215 -14.03 26.01 -22.81
C LYS A 215 -13.59 24.71 -22.12
N ALA A 216 -14.38 24.21 -21.15
CA ALA A 216 -14.02 23.06 -20.31
C ALA A 216 -12.71 23.23 -19.52
N THR A 217 -12.35 24.46 -19.15
CA THR A 217 -11.08 24.80 -18.47
C THR A 217 -11.19 24.84 -16.94
N GLU A 218 -12.37 24.56 -16.37
CA GLU A 218 -12.57 24.52 -14.92
C GLU A 218 -12.89 23.10 -14.45
N LEU A 219 -11.96 22.48 -13.72
CA LEU A 219 -12.20 21.22 -13.02
C LEU A 219 -12.83 21.52 -11.67
N ARG A 220 -14.06 21.05 -11.44
CA ARG A 220 -14.82 21.32 -10.22
C ARG A 220 -15.14 20.02 -9.49
N PRO A 221 -14.45 19.73 -8.37
CA PRO A 221 -14.75 18.58 -7.53
C PRO A 221 -16.02 18.78 -6.70
N TYR A 222 -16.73 17.68 -6.48
CA TYR A 222 -17.89 17.56 -5.62
C TYR A 222 -17.75 16.32 -4.75
N TYR A 223 -17.93 16.47 -3.43
CA TYR A 223 -18.13 15.33 -2.54
C TYR A 223 -19.60 14.95 -2.57
N VAL A 224 -19.85 13.65 -2.78
CA VAL A 224 -21.20 13.13 -2.89
C VAL A 224 -21.45 12.13 -1.77
N GLU A 225 -22.44 12.38 -0.92
CA GLU A 225 -22.80 11.46 0.16
C GLU A 225 -24.32 11.28 0.19
N GLY A 226 -24.78 10.11 -0.26
CA GLY A 226 -26.19 9.90 -0.56
C GLY A 226 -26.75 10.95 -1.52
N GLY A 227 -27.76 11.69 -1.07
CA GLY A 227 -28.37 12.79 -1.83
C GLY A 227 -27.66 14.14 -1.67
N ASN A 228 -26.67 14.24 -0.78
CA ASN A 228 -25.93 15.47 -0.57
C ASN A 228 -24.80 15.60 -1.60
N VAL A 229 -24.64 16.80 -2.14
CA VAL A 229 -23.57 17.15 -3.09
C VAL A 229 -22.94 18.44 -2.59
N ALA A 230 -21.73 18.32 -2.05
CA ALA A 230 -20.96 19.43 -1.51
C ALA A 230 -19.91 19.88 -2.53
N LYS A 231 -19.89 21.18 -2.83
CA LYS A 231 -18.96 21.78 -3.79
C LYS A 231 -17.61 22.03 -3.12
N VAL A 232 -16.53 21.70 -3.83
CA VAL A 232 -15.15 22.02 -3.45
C VAL A 232 -14.62 23.17 -4.33
N SER A 233 -13.57 23.83 -3.87
CA SER A 233 -12.82 24.82 -4.67
C SER A 233 -12.42 24.26 -6.04
N LYS A 234 -12.59 25.07 -7.10
CA LYS A 234 -12.29 24.68 -8.48
C LYS A 234 -10.79 24.77 -8.78
N VAL A 235 -10.33 23.97 -9.74
CA VAL A 235 -9.00 24.06 -10.36
C VAL A 235 -9.16 24.60 -11.77
N VAL A 236 -8.39 25.62 -12.12
CA VAL A 236 -8.36 26.18 -13.48
C VAL A 236 -7.19 25.59 -14.24
N VAL A 237 -7.46 24.96 -15.37
CA VAL A 237 -6.45 24.36 -16.25
C VAL A 237 -6.20 25.25 -17.47
N GLY A 238 -4.97 25.18 -18.01
CA GLY A 238 -4.55 26.02 -19.14
C GLY A 238 -5.03 25.55 -20.51
N ALA A 239 -5.43 24.29 -20.64
CA ALA A 239 -5.85 23.69 -21.90
C ALA A 239 -7.39 23.64 -22.02
N PRO A 240 -7.98 24.14 -23.11
CA PRO A 240 -9.39 23.92 -23.40
C PRO A 240 -9.63 22.48 -23.89
N CYS A 241 -10.83 21.95 -23.68
CA CYS A 241 -11.25 20.64 -24.18
C CYS A 241 -10.29 19.50 -23.77
N LEU A 242 -10.20 19.25 -22.47
CA LEU A 242 -9.36 18.20 -21.91
C LEU A 242 -9.68 16.83 -22.52
N ALA A 243 -8.63 16.08 -22.85
CA ALA A 243 -8.78 14.67 -23.19
C ALA A 243 -8.99 13.85 -21.89
N PRO A 244 -9.78 12.75 -21.94
CA PRO A 244 -9.93 11.82 -20.83
C PRO A 244 -8.67 11.44 -20.07
N SER A 245 -7.58 11.19 -20.80
CA SER A 245 -6.30 10.73 -20.28
C SER A 245 -5.51 11.81 -19.55
N GLN A 246 -5.85 13.09 -19.76
CA GLN A 246 -5.11 14.22 -19.16
C GLN A 246 -5.43 14.44 -17.68
N VAL A 247 -6.51 13.85 -17.17
CA VAL A 247 -6.90 13.97 -15.77
C VAL A 247 -7.14 12.59 -15.18
N VAL A 248 -6.51 12.33 -14.03
CA VAL A 248 -6.67 11.10 -13.26
C VAL A 248 -6.94 11.44 -11.81
N LEU A 249 -7.88 10.72 -11.18
CA LEU A 249 -8.12 10.79 -9.74
C LEU A 249 -7.34 9.67 -9.08
N ALA A 250 -6.38 10.03 -8.24
CA ALA A 250 -5.43 9.09 -7.62
C ALA A 250 -5.54 9.17 -6.09
N SER A 251 -5.90 8.05 -5.46
CA SER A 251 -5.79 7.89 -4.01
C SER A 251 -4.37 7.43 -3.66
N LEU A 252 -3.59 8.30 -3.05
CA LEU A 252 -2.19 8.04 -2.67
C LEU A 252 -2.01 8.34 -1.18
N TYR A 253 -1.60 7.36 -0.39
CA TYR A 253 -1.44 7.46 1.07
C TYR A 253 -2.70 8.01 1.75
N SER A 254 -3.85 7.42 1.41
CA SER A 254 -5.19 7.79 1.91
C SER A 254 -5.63 9.23 1.59
N THR A 255 -4.90 9.94 0.73
CA THR A 255 -5.23 11.29 0.28
C THR A 255 -5.61 11.25 -1.19
N LEU A 256 -6.72 11.90 -1.55
CA LEU A 256 -7.16 12.01 -2.94
C LEU A 256 -6.45 13.17 -3.64
N TYR A 257 -5.90 12.87 -4.81
CA TYR A 257 -5.27 13.84 -5.71
C TYR A 257 -5.97 13.86 -7.05
N LEU A 258 -6.16 15.06 -7.59
CA LEU A 258 -6.40 15.27 -9.01
C LEU A 258 -5.05 15.46 -9.68
N VAL A 259 -4.69 14.52 -10.54
CA VAL A 259 -3.47 14.52 -11.34
C VAL A 259 -3.82 15.09 -12.70
N TYR A 260 -3.19 16.20 -13.09
CA TYR A 260 -3.39 16.86 -14.38
C TYR A 260 -2.11 16.85 -15.20
N ALA A 261 -2.17 16.27 -16.40
CA ALA A 261 -1.12 16.34 -17.40
C ALA A 261 -1.16 17.69 -18.13
N ALA A 262 -0.28 18.58 -17.71
CA ALA A 262 -0.20 19.91 -18.29
C ALA A 262 0.46 19.83 -19.67
N SER A 263 -0.33 19.99 -20.73
CA SER A 263 0.10 20.05 -22.13
C SER A 263 1.00 21.25 -22.49
N SER A 264 1.45 22.03 -21.50
CA SER A 264 2.42 23.11 -21.71
C SER A 264 3.81 22.54 -21.98
N THR A 265 4.71 23.36 -22.55
CA THR A 265 6.11 23.05 -22.91
C THR A 265 7.02 22.48 -21.80
N LYS A 266 6.48 22.20 -20.61
CA LYS A 266 7.22 21.73 -19.43
C LYS A 266 7.04 20.24 -19.11
N GLU A 267 6.14 19.54 -19.81
CA GLU A 267 5.86 18.10 -19.61
C GLU A 267 5.72 17.74 -18.11
N GLN A 268 4.73 18.34 -17.43
CA GLN A 268 4.56 18.17 -15.98
C GLN A 268 3.22 17.53 -15.64
N LEU A 269 3.25 16.66 -14.62
CA LEU A 269 2.05 16.23 -13.91
C LEU A 269 1.87 17.10 -12.67
N LEU A 270 0.77 17.86 -12.64
CA LEU A 270 0.38 18.69 -11.51
C LEU A 270 -0.56 17.91 -10.59
N LEU A 271 -0.24 17.81 -9.31
CA LEU A 271 -1.05 17.12 -8.32
C LEU A 271 -1.76 18.13 -7.43
N TYR A 272 -3.08 18.15 -7.51
CA TYR A 272 -3.95 18.97 -6.69
C TYR A 272 -4.57 18.14 -5.58
N ARG A 273 -4.34 18.51 -4.33
CA ARG A 273 -4.95 17.79 -3.20
C ARG A 273 -6.42 18.15 -3.08
N ILE A 274 -7.30 17.17 -3.14
CA ILE A 274 -8.75 17.36 -2.92
C ILE A 274 -9.07 16.99 -1.48
N HIS A 275 -9.77 17.87 -0.77
CA HIS A 275 -10.24 17.64 0.59
C HIS A 275 -11.60 18.33 0.80
N PRO A 276 -12.54 17.79 1.63
CA PRO A 276 -13.85 18.40 1.80
C PRO A 276 -13.82 19.79 2.44
N THR A 277 -12.87 20.02 3.35
CA THR A 277 -12.80 21.23 4.19
C THR A 277 -11.66 22.19 3.84
N LEU A 278 -10.77 21.80 2.92
CA LEU A 278 -9.60 22.61 2.57
C LEU A 278 -9.66 22.99 1.11
N ASP A 279 -9.09 24.14 0.78
CA ASP A 279 -8.94 24.55 -0.61
C ASP A 279 -8.05 23.56 -1.37
N THR A 280 -8.46 23.30 -2.61
CA THR A 280 -7.76 22.48 -3.58
C THR A 280 -6.59 23.27 -4.11
N MET A 281 -5.39 22.87 -3.69
CA MET A 281 -4.13 23.52 -4.05
C MET A 281 -3.20 22.53 -4.76
N CYS A 282 -2.41 23.03 -5.70
CA CYS A 282 -1.32 22.27 -6.30
C CYS A 282 -0.25 22.04 -5.24
N VAL A 283 -0.02 20.78 -4.87
CA VAL A 283 0.97 20.41 -3.85
C VAL A 283 2.27 19.89 -4.45
N ARG A 284 2.23 19.36 -5.68
CA ARG A 284 3.39 18.80 -6.38
C ARG A 284 3.30 19.05 -7.88
N ALA A 285 4.47 19.21 -8.49
CA ALA A 285 4.67 19.18 -9.94
C ALA A 285 5.75 18.14 -10.22
N LEU A 286 5.38 17.04 -10.88
CA LEU A 286 6.29 15.96 -11.25
C LEU A 286 6.75 16.17 -12.68
N ARG A 287 8.05 15.99 -12.93
CA ARG A 287 8.60 16.11 -14.29
C ARG A 287 8.42 14.79 -15.01
N VAL A 288 7.71 14.84 -16.12
CA VAL A 288 7.57 13.74 -17.06
C VAL A 288 8.40 14.12 -18.29
N GLY A 289 9.09 13.16 -18.89
CA GLY A 289 9.94 13.40 -20.07
C GLY A 289 9.26 13.01 -21.37
N PHE A 290 7.93 13.05 -21.41
CA PHE A 290 7.10 12.68 -22.55
C PHE A 290 5.74 13.38 -22.46
N ASP A 291 5.10 13.55 -23.62
CA ASP A 291 3.90 14.35 -23.85
C ASP A 291 2.59 13.55 -23.81
N ASP A 292 2.67 12.21 -23.74
CA ASP A 292 1.54 11.28 -23.74
C ASP A 292 1.33 10.50 -22.42
N PRO A 293 1.36 11.13 -21.22
CA PRO A 293 1.32 10.39 -19.97
C PRO A 293 -0.03 9.72 -19.69
N LEU A 294 0.02 8.40 -19.54
CA LEU A 294 -1.08 7.59 -19.00
C LEU A 294 -0.75 7.22 -17.55
N CYS A 295 -1.62 7.59 -16.61
CA CYS A 295 -1.36 7.36 -15.19
C CYS A 295 -2.16 6.17 -14.65
N SER A 296 -1.51 5.35 -13.83
CA SER A 296 -2.14 4.33 -12.99
C SER A 296 -1.63 4.43 -11.55
N VAL A 297 -2.33 3.82 -10.59
CA VAL A 297 -1.98 3.86 -9.17
C VAL A 297 -1.76 2.45 -8.67
N LEU A 298 -0.60 2.17 -8.09
CA LEU A 298 -0.24 0.85 -7.57
C LEU A 298 0.56 0.96 -6.27
N ASP A 299 0.08 0.37 -5.18
CA ASP A 299 0.72 0.41 -3.84
C ASP A 299 1.17 1.84 -3.42
N ASN A 300 0.27 2.80 -3.55
CA ASN A 300 0.51 4.23 -3.30
C ASN A 300 1.61 4.86 -4.18
N LEU A 301 1.96 4.25 -5.31
CA LEU A 301 2.79 4.83 -6.35
C LEU A 301 1.92 5.33 -7.50
N LEU A 302 2.29 6.50 -8.00
CA LEU A 302 1.82 6.95 -9.30
C LEU A 302 2.73 6.35 -10.37
N VAL A 303 2.17 5.49 -11.21
CA VAL A 303 2.87 4.83 -12.31
C VAL A 303 2.46 5.52 -13.60
N VAL A 304 3.43 6.06 -14.32
CA VAL A 304 3.18 6.88 -15.51
C VAL A 304 3.76 6.18 -16.72
N HIS A 305 2.91 5.83 -17.66
CA HIS A 305 3.23 5.10 -18.87
C HIS A 305 3.25 6.05 -20.07
N SER A 306 4.14 5.78 -21.02
CA SER A 306 4.10 6.35 -22.37
C SER A 306 3.93 5.21 -23.36
N ALA A 307 2.80 5.22 -24.07
CA ALA A 307 2.56 4.26 -25.14
C ALA A 307 3.50 4.52 -26.33
N THR A 308 3.76 5.81 -26.62
CA THR A 308 4.61 6.25 -27.72
C THR A 308 6.06 5.76 -27.54
N TYR A 309 6.60 5.89 -26.33
CA TYR A 309 7.98 5.50 -26.04
C TYR A 309 8.13 4.06 -25.54
N GLY A 310 7.03 3.37 -25.24
CA GLY A 310 7.11 2.01 -24.73
C GLY A 310 7.76 1.94 -23.34
N VAL A 311 7.59 2.97 -22.49
CA VAL A 311 8.24 3.06 -21.18
C VAL A 311 7.29 3.40 -20.03
N THR A 312 7.71 3.12 -18.81
CA THR A 312 7.01 3.44 -17.57
C THR A 312 7.95 4.07 -16.54
N CYS A 313 7.45 5.07 -15.84
CA CYS A 313 8.11 5.77 -14.75
C CYS A 313 7.33 5.60 -13.45
N PHE A 314 8.06 5.51 -12.33
CA PHE A 314 7.47 5.46 -11.00
C PHE A 314 7.65 6.79 -10.28
N TYR A 315 6.59 7.28 -9.65
CA TYR A 315 6.64 8.45 -8.79
C TYR A 315 6.03 8.12 -7.42
N ASP A 316 6.86 8.26 -6.39
CA ASP A 316 6.42 8.18 -5.00
C ASP A 316 6.22 9.59 -4.46
N ILE A 317 4.97 10.00 -4.27
CA ILE A 317 4.65 11.33 -3.72
C ILE A 317 5.09 11.48 -2.25
N GLY A 318 5.36 10.37 -1.55
CA GLY A 318 5.92 10.37 -0.21
C GLY A 318 7.42 10.70 -0.17
N LEU A 319 8.07 10.74 -1.34
CA LEU A 319 9.42 11.28 -1.52
C LEU A 319 9.34 12.75 -1.96
N PRO A 320 10.33 13.58 -1.59
CA PRO A 320 10.35 15.00 -1.97
C PRO A 320 10.70 15.21 -3.45
N ASP A 321 11.21 14.17 -4.13
CA ASP A 321 11.77 14.26 -5.48
C ASP A 321 10.69 14.59 -6.52
N ALA A 322 10.98 15.53 -7.44
CA ALA A 322 10.08 15.86 -8.56
C ALA A 322 10.26 14.90 -9.75
N ASP A 323 11.41 14.25 -9.82
CA ASP A 323 11.78 13.32 -10.87
C ASP A 323 11.29 11.90 -10.54
N SER A 324 11.29 11.03 -11.55
CA SER A 324 10.93 9.63 -11.35
C SER A 324 11.88 8.94 -10.36
N PHE A 325 11.36 7.97 -9.61
CA PHE A 325 12.12 7.18 -8.63
C PHE A 325 13.20 6.30 -9.31
N LEU A 326 12.87 5.73 -10.47
CA LEU A 326 13.78 5.01 -11.35
C LEU A 326 13.81 5.67 -12.73
N HIS A 327 14.85 5.41 -13.51
CA HIS A 327 14.84 5.73 -14.93
C HIS A 327 13.67 5.01 -15.63
N PRO A 328 13.15 5.55 -16.76
CA PRO A 328 12.06 4.93 -17.49
C PRO A 328 12.37 3.45 -17.80
N LEU A 329 11.49 2.57 -17.35
CA LEU A 329 11.62 1.13 -17.54
C LEU A 329 10.79 0.72 -18.77
N PRO A 330 11.26 -0.21 -19.61
CA PRO A 330 10.49 -0.66 -20.77
C PRO A 330 9.14 -1.29 -20.34
N LEU A 331 8.06 -0.91 -21.03
CA LEU A 331 6.71 -1.49 -20.90
C LEU A 331 6.70 -2.97 -21.30
N HIS A 332 7.56 -3.38 -22.24
CA HIS A 332 7.70 -4.76 -22.67
C HIS A 332 9.17 -5.17 -22.60
N LEU A 333 9.50 -6.16 -21.77
CA LEU A 333 10.67 -6.98 -22.09
C LEU A 333 10.21 -8.04 -23.09
N PRO A 334 10.91 -8.24 -24.22
CA PRO A 334 10.65 -9.37 -25.08
C PRO A 334 10.78 -10.64 -24.23
N CYS A 335 9.77 -11.51 -24.30
CA CYS A 335 9.86 -12.86 -23.78
C CYS A 335 10.91 -13.61 -24.62
N ALA A 336 12.19 -13.47 -24.26
CA ALA A 336 13.28 -14.15 -24.94
C ALA A 336 13.54 -15.50 -24.26
N SER A 337 13.33 -16.56 -25.04
CA SER A 337 13.89 -17.91 -24.94
C SER A 337 14.70 -18.24 -23.68
N SER A 338 14.16 -19.14 -22.85
CA SER A 338 14.75 -20.20 -21.98
C SER A 338 16.10 -20.03 -21.22
N GLU A 339 16.96 -19.05 -21.49
CA GLU A 339 18.37 -19.10 -21.10
C GLU A 339 18.89 -17.80 -20.45
N GLN A 340 18.01 -16.89 -20.00
CA GLN A 340 18.43 -15.70 -19.24
C GLN A 340 17.90 -15.68 -17.79
N PRO A 341 18.62 -15.04 -16.85
CA PRO A 341 18.21 -14.99 -15.45
C PRO A 341 16.82 -14.34 -15.28
N TRP A 342 15.90 -15.11 -14.70
CA TRP A 342 14.49 -14.78 -14.46
C TRP A 342 14.23 -13.45 -13.72
N HIS A 343 15.25 -12.85 -13.11
CA HIS A 343 15.14 -11.63 -12.29
C HIS A 343 14.98 -10.33 -13.10
N LEU A 344 15.31 -10.34 -14.40
CA LEU A 344 15.24 -9.14 -15.26
C LEU A 344 13.94 -9.07 -16.08
N GLN A 345 13.14 -10.14 -16.14
CA GLN A 345 12.08 -10.30 -17.13
C GLN A 345 10.76 -9.58 -16.86
N ARG A 346 10.51 -9.07 -15.65
CA ARG A 346 9.21 -8.43 -15.32
C ARG A 346 9.39 -7.35 -14.26
N LEU A 347 9.73 -6.14 -14.70
CA LEU A 347 9.74 -4.96 -13.84
C LEU A 347 8.36 -4.30 -13.76
N LEU A 348 7.58 -4.40 -14.85
CA LEU A 348 6.13 -4.20 -14.96
C LEU A 348 5.74 -5.08 -16.14
N ALA A 349 4.81 -6.02 -15.97
CA ALA A 349 4.11 -6.55 -17.12
C ALA A 349 2.81 -5.75 -17.21
N PRO A 350 2.73 -4.69 -18.03
CA PRO A 350 1.46 -4.17 -18.49
C PRO A 350 0.88 -5.24 -19.42
N HIS A 351 0.26 -6.24 -18.82
CA HIS A 351 -0.85 -6.84 -19.50
C HIS A 351 -1.96 -5.81 -19.35
N HIS A 352 -1.99 -4.84 -20.27
CA HIS A 352 -3.24 -4.16 -20.57
C HIS A 352 -4.31 -5.26 -20.68
N ALA A 353 -5.56 -4.95 -20.33
CA ALA A 353 -6.67 -5.79 -20.78
C ALA A 353 -6.67 -5.74 -22.32
N MET A 354 -5.79 -6.52 -22.96
CA MET A 354 -6.00 -6.97 -24.30
C MET A 354 -7.17 -7.91 -24.17
N LEU A 355 -8.22 -7.61 -24.91
CA LEU A 355 -9.00 -8.67 -25.53
C LEU A 355 -8.00 -9.54 -26.29
N SER A 356 -7.46 -10.54 -25.59
CA SER A 356 -6.75 -11.61 -26.23
C SER A 356 -7.83 -12.47 -26.84
N THR A 357 -8.07 -12.31 -28.13
CA THR A 357 -8.62 -13.40 -28.94
C THR A 357 -7.54 -14.47 -29.04
N ALA A 358 -7.19 -15.09 -27.90
CA ALA A 358 -6.41 -16.30 -27.91
C ALA A 358 -7.37 -17.37 -28.45
N PHE A 359 -7.27 -17.63 -29.75
CA PHE A 359 -7.70 -18.89 -30.33
C PHE A 359 -6.89 -19.99 -29.63
N ASN A 360 -7.41 -20.54 -28.53
CA ASN A 360 -6.90 -21.79 -28.02
C ASN A 360 -7.15 -22.82 -29.11
N THR A 361 -6.07 -23.34 -29.72
CA THR A 361 -6.13 -24.45 -30.70
C THR A 361 -6.45 -25.79 -30.02
N ALA A 362 -7.24 -25.78 -28.95
CA ALA A 362 -7.77 -26.96 -28.30
C ALA A 362 -9.09 -26.53 -27.61
N VAL A 363 -10.19 -27.03 -28.16
CA VAL A 363 -11.61 -26.76 -27.80
C VAL A 363 -12.21 -25.53 -28.50
N ASP A 364 -12.98 -25.81 -29.57
CA ASP A 364 -13.90 -24.92 -30.29
C ASP A 364 -14.89 -24.25 -29.32
N THR A 365 -14.48 -23.16 -28.68
CA THR A 365 -15.40 -22.22 -28.04
C THR A 365 -15.07 -20.83 -28.54
N ASP A 366 -15.86 -20.34 -29.51
CA ASP A 366 -15.80 -19.00 -30.12
C ASP A 366 -16.09 -17.84 -29.15
N SER A 367 -15.93 -18.05 -27.84
CA SER A 367 -16.19 -17.03 -26.82
C SER A 367 -14.93 -16.21 -26.55
N PRO A 368 -14.94 -14.88 -26.75
CA PRO A 368 -13.81 -14.03 -26.39
C PRO A 368 -13.61 -14.08 -24.86
N LEU A 369 -12.51 -14.70 -24.43
CA LEU A 369 -12.12 -14.76 -23.02
C LEU A 369 -11.51 -13.41 -22.63
N ILE A 370 -12.19 -12.65 -21.78
CA ILE A 370 -11.64 -11.40 -21.23
C ILE A 370 -10.64 -11.79 -20.13
N GLN A 371 -9.35 -11.85 -20.45
CA GLN A 371 -8.31 -12.04 -19.43
C GLN A 371 -7.89 -10.71 -18.82
N VAL A 372 -8.44 -10.39 -17.66
CA VAL A 372 -7.99 -9.23 -16.87
C VAL A 372 -6.77 -9.62 -16.06
N HIS A 373 -5.65 -8.98 -16.38
CA HIS A 373 -4.40 -9.19 -15.67
C HIS A 373 -4.14 -8.01 -14.73
N GLY A 374 -3.92 -8.28 -13.46
CA GLY A 374 -3.53 -7.27 -12.48
C GLY A 374 -2.07 -6.85 -12.66
N MET A 375 -1.77 -5.57 -12.43
CA MET A 375 -0.39 -5.06 -12.39
C MET A 375 0.20 -5.26 -11.00
N GLN A 376 1.42 -5.81 -10.89
CA GLN A 376 2.11 -6.02 -9.62
C GLN A 376 3.51 -5.41 -9.63
N LEU A 377 3.95 -4.91 -8.48
CA LEU A 377 5.31 -4.37 -8.30
C LEU A 377 6.28 -5.50 -7.92
N ASN A 378 7.32 -5.70 -8.73
CA ASN A 378 8.43 -6.54 -8.34
C ASN A 378 9.40 -5.75 -7.45
N ILE A 379 9.14 -5.73 -6.14
CA ILE A 379 9.92 -4.95 -5.16
C ILE A 379 11.42 -5.31 -5.18
N ARG A 380 11.77 -6.59 -5.34
CA ARG A 380 13.17 -7.03 -5.41
C ARG A 380 13.88 -6.45 -6.63
N ALA A 381 13.25 -6.53 -7.80
CA ALA A 381 13.83 -6.00 -9.03
C ALA A 381 13.93 -4.47 -9.00
N ILE A 382 12.91 -3.78 -8.47
CA ILE A 382 12.93 -2.32 -8.28
C ILE A 382 14.06 -1.90 -7.35
N ALA A 383 14.24 -2.59 -6.21
CA ALA A 383 15.33 -2.31 -5.26
C ALA A 383 16.71 -2.58 -5.86
N ALA A 384 16.86 -3.66 -6.64
CA ALA A 384 18.08 -3.96 -7.37
C ALA A 384 18.41 -2.88 -8.40
N CYS A 385 17.42 -2.43 -9.19
CA CYS A 385 17.60 -1.32 -10.15
C CYS A 385 17.95 0.00 -9.46
N ALA A 386 17.29 0.32 -8.34
CA ALA A 386 17.60 1.51 -7.55
C ALA A 386 19.04 1.46 -6.99
N THR A 387 19.49 0.28 -6.59
CA THR A 387 20.86 0.04 -6.11
C THR A 387 21.89 0.17 -7.24
N ALA A 388 21.62 -0.44 -8.40
CA ALA A 388 22.52 -0.36 -9.56
C ALA A 388 22.60 1.05 -10.15
N SER A 389 21.49 1.81 -10.17
CA SER A 389 21.44 3.19 -10.68
C SER A 389 22.03 4.23 -9.73
N GLY A 390 22.51 3.84 -8.56
CA GLY A 390 23.12 4.76 -7.60
C GLY A 390 22.12 5.72 -6.94
N ARG A 391 20.83 5.38 -6.89
CA ARG A 391 19.83 6.19 -6.15
C ARG A 391 20.24 6.29 -4.68
N PRO A 392 20.10 7.44 -3.99
CA PRO A 392 20.44 7.55 -2.57
C PRO A 392 19.75 6.46 -1.74
N MET A 393 20.51 5.80 -0.86
CA MET A 393 20.03 4.71 -0.02
C MET A 393 18.91 5.19 0.90
N LEU A 394 18.98 6.44 1.37
CA LEU A 394 17.92 7.02 2.19
C LEU A 394 16.59 7.15 1.43
N SER A 395 16.63 7.46 0.12
CA SER A 395 15.44 7.51 -0.72
C SER A 395 14.89 6.11 -0.99
N LEU A 396 15.77 5.13 -1.26
CA LEU A 396 15.37 3.73 -1.42
C LEU A 396 14.76 3.16 -0.12
N LEU A 397 15.36 3.46 1.04
CA LEU A 397 14.84 3.08 2.34
C LEU A 397 13.43 3.65 2.55
N ARG A 398 13.24 4.96 2.37
CA ARG A 398 11.92 5.60 2.51
C ARG A 398 10.89 5.06 1.52
N PHE A 399 11.32 4.72 0.31
CA PHE A 399 10.48 4.06 -0.68
C PHE A 399 10.03 2.68 -0.17
N LEU A 400 10.98 1.81 0.21
CA LEU A 400 10.70 0.43 0.62
C LEU A 400 9.88 0.38 1.91
N LEU A 401 10.18 1.24 2.89
CA LEU A 401 9.45 1.27 4.15
C LEU A 401 7.96 1.54 3.97
N ARG A 402 7.52 2.15 2.86
CA ARG A 402 6.11 2.45 2.58
C ARG A 402 5.40 1.39 1.74
N ARG A 403 6.08 0.30 1.37
CA ARG A 403 5.51 -0.75 0.51
C ARG A 403 4.95 -1.88 1.34
N ARG A 404 3.83 -2.43 0.87
CA ARG A 404 3.18 -3.59 1.49
C ARG A 404 3.74 -4.92 0.97
N GLY A 405 4.50 -4.90 -0.12
CA GLY A 405 5.24 -6.07 -0.62
C GLY A 405 4.35 -7.21 -1.06
N LEU A 406 3.28 -6.96 -1.82
CA LEU A 406 2.32 -8.01 -2.22
C LEU A 406 3.03 -9.28 -2.75
N PRO A 407 2.74 -10.47 -2.17
CA PRO A 407 3.32 -11.70 -2.67
C PRO A 407 2.75 -12.08 -4.04
N TRP A 408 3.49 -12.89 -4.78
CA TRP A 408 3.12 -13.36 -6.12
C TRP A 408 1.98 -14.41 -6.15
N THR A 409 1.55 -14.89 -4.97
CA THR A 409 0.53 -15.93 -4.78
C THR A 409 -0.26 -15.67 -3.49
N ASP A 410 -1.39 -16.39 -3.31
CA ASP A 410 -2.30 -16.46 -2.13
C ASP A 410 -1.58 -16.75 -0.79
N SER A 411 -0.66 -15.88 -0.42
CA SER A 411 0.20 -16.00 0.74
C SER A 411 0.00 -14.81 1.66
N THR A 412 0.33 -15.03 2.93
CA THR A 412 -0.12 -14.19 4.03
C THR A 412 0.60 -12.84 4.03
N GLU A 413 0.05 -11.82 4.70
CA GLU A 413 0.72 -10.51 4.89
C GLU A 413 2.14 -10.62 5.45
N ARG A 414 2.45 -11.71 6.16
CA ARG A 414 3.77 -11.99 6.71
C ARG A 414 4.81 -12.26 5.62
N ASP A 415 4.41 -12.93 4.54
CA ASP A 415 5.27 -13.21 3.39
C ASP A 415 5.57 -11.93 2.59
N ALA A 416 4.59 -11.02 2.58
CA ALA A 416 4.67 -9.74 1.88
C ALA A 416 5.74 -8.81 2.48
N SER A 417 5.69 -8.64 3.80
CA SER A 417 6.66 -7.82 4.55
C SER A 417 8.08 -8.38 4.43
N ARG A 418 8.22 -9.71 4.39
CA ARG A 418 9.50 -10.40 4.24
C ARG A 418 10.18 -10.09 2.91
N VAL A 419 9.43 -10.03 1.80
CA VAL A 419 9.99 -9.69 0.48
C VAL A 419 10.60 -8.28 0.48
N VAL A 420 9.95 -7.32 1.14
CA VAL A 420 10.46 -5.95 1.26
C VAL A 420 11.70 -5.89 2.16
N GLN A 421 11.69 -6.61 3.29
CA GLN A 421 12.86 -6.71 4.19
C GLN A 421 14.06 -7.32 3.47
N GLU A 422 13.87 -8.42 2.75
CA GLU A 422 14.93 -9.07 1.99
C GLU A 422 15.50 -8.12 0.92
N ALA A 423 14.64 -7.40 0.18
CA ALA A 423 15.08 -6.41 -0.79
C ALA A 423 15.86 -5.25 -0.14
N LEU A 424 15.45 -4.81 1.05
CA LEU A 424 16.13 -3.78 1.82
C LEU A 424 17.53 -4.24 2.24
N PHE A 425 17.65 -5.41 2.86
CA PHE A 425 18.93 -5.94 3.33
C PHE A 425 19.87 -6.31 2.19
N MET A 426 19.35 -6.85 1.07
CA MET A 426 20.14 -7.03 -0.15
C MET A 426 20.74 -5.72 -0.65
N SER A 427 19.96 -4.64 -0.64
CA SER A 427 20.41 -3.31 -1.08
C SER A 427 21.47 -2.72 -0.13
N PHE A 428 21.29 -2.86 1.19
CA PHE A 428 22.31 -2.47 2.16
C PHE A 428 23.60 -3.27 1.97
N ARG A 429 23.52 -4.61 1.89
CA ARG A 429 24.69 -5.48 1.77
C ARG A 429 25.49 -5.17 0.52
N ALA A 430 24.84 -5.08 -0.64
CA ALA A 430 25.49 -4.75 -1.90
C ALA A 430 26.26 -3.42 -1.81
N ARG A 431 25.64 -2.36 -1.28
CA ARG A 431 26.31 -1.06 -1.22
C ARG A 431 27.42 -1.00 -0.18
N VAL A 432 27.26 -1.71 0.94
CA VAL A 432 28.28 -1.74 1.99
C VAL A 432 29.49 -2.57 1.56
N SER A 433 29.28 -3.75 0.96
CA SER A 433 30.36 -4.61 0.46
C SER A 433 31.12 -3.95 -0.70
N GLU A 434 30.42 -3.27 -1.61
CA GLU A 434 31.02 -2.50 -2.71
C GLU A 434 31.65 -1.17 -2.26
N GLY A 435 31.51 -0.79 -0.98
CA GLY A 435 32.00 0.50 -0.47
C GLY A 435 31.29 1.74 -1.05
N ARG A 436 30.08 1.55 -1.61
CA ARG A 436 29.25 2.61 -2.21
C ARG A 436 28.33 3.33 -1.22
N LEU A 437 28.24 2.86 0.03
CA LEU A 437 27.43 3.50 1.08
C LEU A 437 28.34 4.26 2.06
N PRO A 438 28.36 5.60 2.08
CA PRO A 438 29.12 6.37 3.06
C PRO A 438 28.60 6.19 4.49
N GLU A 439 29.48 6.34 5.48
CA GLU A 439 29.13 6.28 6.90
C GLU A 439 28.02 7.23 7.31
N SER A 440 28.04 8.47 6.79
CA SER A 440 27.03 9.49 7.08
C SER A 440 25.65 9.08 6.56
N GLU A 441 25.60 8.46 5.39
CA GLU A 441 24.36 7.99 4.78
C GLU A 441 23.83 6.74 5.50
N PHE A 442 24.71 5.79 5.84
CA PHE A 442 24.35 4.64 6.67
C PHE A 442 23.78 5.09 8.02
N ARG A 443 24.44 6.05 8.69
CA ARG A 443 23.97 6.64 9.95
C ARG A 443 22.59 7.26 9.80
N ALA A 444 22.35 8.03 8.74
CA ALA A 444 21.03 8.63 8.48
C ALA A 444 19.94 7.55 8.30
N CYS A 445 20.27 6.46 7.61
CA CYS A 445 19.35 5.35 7.38
C CYS A 445 18.98 4.62 8.69
N VAL A 446 19.96 4.24 9.51
CA VAL A 446 19.69 3.54 10.78
C VAL A 446 19.00 4.46 11.79
N ASN A 447 19.33 5.77 11.80
CA ASN A 447 18.62 6.75 12.62
C ASN A 447 17.15 6.86 12.23
N LEU A 448 16.83 6.89 10.94
CA LEU A 448 15.45 6.91 10.47
C LEU A 448 14.67 5.69 10.97
N LEU A 449 15.26 4.50 10.86
CA LEU A 449 14.64 3.24 11.28
C LEU A 449 14.38 3.19 12.79
N HIS A 450 15.40 3.50 13.61
CA HIS A 450 15.25 3.50 15.06
C HIS A 450 14.33 4.62 15.55
N HIS A 451 14.29 5.78 14.88
CA HIS A 451 13.32 6.83 15.16
C HIS A 451 11.88 6.34 14.93
N HIS A 452 11.64 5.63 13.84
CA HIS A 452 10.32 5.03 13.56
C HIS A 452 9.96 3.98 14.62
N GLU A 453 10.88 3.09 14.99
CA GLU A 453 10.65 2.10 16.04
C GLU A 453 10.33 2.74 17.40
N ALA A 454 11.12 3.74 17.81
CA ALA A 454 10.90 4.45 19.07
C ALA A 454 9.55 5.18 19.09
N THR A 455 9.19 5.84 18.00
CA THR A 455 7.89 6.53 17.85
C THR A 455 6.73 5.54 17.94
N ASP A 456 6.86 4.38 17.32
CA ASP A 456 5.81 3.35 17.33
C ASP A 456 5.63 2.74 18.73
N ARG A 457 6.73 2.51 19.46
CA ARG A 457 6.69 2.08 20.87
C ARG A 457 6.02 3.12 21.77
N MET A 458 6.34 4.41 21.61
CA MET A 458 5.71 5.49 22.39
C MET A 458 4.20 5.55 22.16
N ARG A 459 3.73 5.40 20.92
CA ARG A 459 2.29 5.40 20.62
C ARG A 459 1.57 4.20 21.24
N LYS A 460 2.15 3.01 21.16
CA LYS A 460 1.58 1.79 21.75
C LYS A 460 1.49 1.87 23.28
N ALA A 461 2.35 2.65 23.92
CA ALA A 461 2.33 2.88 25.37
C ALA A 461 1.29 3.93 25.81
N MET A 462 0.72 4.71 24.88
CA MET A 462 -0.24 5.78 25.21
C MET A 462 -1.69 5.25 25.10
N PRO A 463 -2.51 5.31 26.17
CA PRO A 463 -3.91 4.91 26.08
C PRO A 463 -4.70 5.88 25.18
N LEU A 464 -5.31 5.35 24.12
CA LEU A 464 -6.16 6.13 23.20
C LEU A 464 -7.42 6.65 23.92
N PRO A 465 -7.78 7.94 23.79
CA PRO A 465 -9.06 8.43 24.28
C PRO A 465 -10.23 7.80 23.48
N PRO A 466 -11.41 7.59 24.10
CA PRO A 466 -12.58 7.06 23.42
C PRO A 466 -13.12 8.10 22.43
N SER A 467 -12.69 8.03 21.16
CA SER A 467 -13.21 8.91 20.11
C SER A 467 -14.60 8.43 19.67
N LYS A 468 -15.56 9.37 19.61
CA LYS A 468 -16.97 9.14 19.21
C LYS A 468 -17.23 9.31 17.70
N SER A 469 -16.19 9.24 16.86
CA SER A 469 -16.31 9.36 15.40
C SER A 469 -15.25 8.49 14.72
N PRO A 470 -15.60 7.47 13.92
CA PRO A 470 -14.61 6.62 13.27
C PRO A 470 -13.98 7.25 12.01
N THR A 471 -14.35 8.48 11.63
CA THR A 471 -13.84 9.16 10.42
C THR A 471 -12.81 10.24 10.74
N ALA A 472 -11.84 9.93 11.60
CA ALA A 472 -10.70 10.80 11.86
C ALA A 472 -9.41 10.02 11.62
N ALA A 473 -8.82 10.24 10.43
CA ALA A 473 -7.40 10.06 10.15
C ALA A 473 -6.76 8.88 10.88
N THR A 474 -6.98 7.65 10.41
CA THR A 474 -5.97 6.61 10.57
C THR A 474 -4.71 7.14 9.92
N SER A 475 -3.84 7.73 10.75
CA SER A 475 -2.60 8.33 10.29
C SER A 475 -1.86 7.30 9.44
N SER A 476 -1.39 7.74 8.28
CA SER A 476 -0.65 6.97 7.27
C SER A 476 0.63 6.29 7.80
N HIS A 477 0.89 6.34 9.10
CA HIS A 477 1.99 5.69 9.79
C HIS A 477 1.80 4.19 10.03
N HIS A 478 0.58 3.65 9.93
CA HIS A 478 0.35 2.19 9.98
C HIS A 478 0.87 1.43 8.75
N LEU A 479 1.46 2.14 7.79
CA LEU A 479 1.97 1.59 6.52
C LEU A 479 3.50 1.40 6.51
N PHE A 480 4.20 1.75 7.60
CA PHE A 480 5.66 1.60 7.61
C PHE A 480 6.07 0.19 8.01
N LEU A 481 6.90 -0.44 7.17
CA LEU A 481 7.55 -1.71 7.48
C LEU A 481 8.36 -1.60 8.77
N HIS A 482 8.07 -2.47 9.74
CA HIS A 482 8.87 -2.60 10.94
C HIS A 482 10.07 -3.52 10.68
N VAL A 483 11.26 -3.07 11.06
CA VAL A 483 12.50 -3.86 10.98
C VAL A 483 13.09 -3.93 12.38
N SER A 484 13.14 -5.12 12.97
CA SER A 484 13.63 -5.30 14.33
C SER A 484 15.16 -5.43 14.39
N GLN A 485 15.74 -5.20 15.57
CA GLN A 485 17.17 -5.46 15.80
C GLN A 485 17.56 -6.93 15.53
N ARG A 486 16.62 -7.88 15.68
CA ARG A 486 16.87 -9.29 15.37
C ARG A 486 16.93 -9.55 13.86
N ASP A 487 16.09 -8.87 13.07
CA ASP A 487 16.15 -8.93 11.61
C ASP A 487 17.50 -8.41 11.10
N TRP A 488 18.00 -7.32 11.70
CA TRP A 488 19.34 -6.80 11.43
C TRP A 488 20.44 -7.81 11.77
N LEU A 489 20.36 -8.48 12.92
CA LEU A 489 21.33 -9.51 13.29
C LEU A 489 21.34 -10.64 12.25
N ASP A 490 20.18 -11.23 11.99
CA ASP A 490 20.05 -12.47 11.22
C ASP A 490 20.28 -12.25 9.71
N GLN A 491 19.76 -11.15 9.13
CA GLN A 491 19.78 -10.92 7.68
C GLN A 491 20.91 -10.00 7.20
N PHE A 492 21.54 -9.23 8.11
CA PHE A 492 22.57 -8.26 7.76
C PHE A 492 23.90 -8.56 8.44
N TRP A 493 23.97 -8.45 9.78
CA TRP A 493 25.25 -8.50 10.50
C TRP A 493 25.96 -9.86 10.41
N LEU A 494 25.25 -10.96 10.62
CA LEU A 494 25.87 -12.30 10.55
C LEU A 494 26.42 -12.61 9.16
N SER A 495 25.75 -12.17 8.09
CA SER A 495 26.26 -12.33 6.72
C SER A 495 27.49 -11.46 6.45
N LEU A 496 27.48 -10.21 6.93
CA LEU A 496 28.55 -9.26 6.68
C LEU A 496 29.83 -9.52 7.46
N GLN A 497 29.75 -10.28 8.56
CA GLN A 497 30.92 -10.61 9.38
C GLN A 497 32.00 -11.34 8.57
N GLN A 498 31.61 -12.11 7.55
CA GLN A 498 32.53 -12.82 6.66
C GLN A 498 32.90 -12.00 5.40
N ASP A 499 31.99 -11.13 4.95
CA ASP A 499 32.13 -10.42 3.67
C ASP A 499 32.88 -9.08 3.76
N LEU A 500 32.96 -8.46 4.94
CA LEU A 500 33.60 -7.15 5.13
C LEU A 500 34.96 -7.22 5.81
N PRO A 501 35.89 -6.31 5.46
CA PRO A 501 37.08 -6.08 6.27
C PRO A 501 36.71 -5.76 7.72
N PRO A 502 37.42 -6.31 8.72
CA PRO A 502 37.06 -6.16 10.13
C PRO A 502 36.85 -4.71 10.56
N ASP A 503 37.73 -3.79 10.14
CA ASP A 503 37.64 -2.37 10.53
C ASP A 503 36.35 -1.71 10.05
N ARG A 504 35.94 -2.01 8.81
CA ARG A 504 34.68 -1.50 8.25
C ARG A 504 33.47 -2.11 8.95
N PHE A 505 33.53 -3.42 9.25
CA PHE A 505 32.46 -4.10 9.98
C PHE A 505 32.22 -3.46 11.35
N VAL A 506 33.28 -3.30 12.14
CA VAL A 506 33.23 -2.67 13.47
C VAL A 506 32.70 -1.24 13.39
N MET A 507 33.16 -0.47 12.41
CA MET A 507 32.73 0.91 12.20
C MET A 507 31.21 1.01 11.95
N TYR A 508 30.67 0.24 10.99
CA TYR A 508 29.22 0.24 10.73
C TYR A 508 28.41 -0.26 11.92
N LEU A 509 28.88 -1.31 12.61
CA LEU A 509 28.20 -1.83 13.78
C LEU A 509 28.19 -0.82 14.93
N ALA A 510 29.29 -0.10 15.15
CA ALA A 510 29.35 1.00 16.12
C ALA A 510 28.36 2.13 15.77
N ILE A 511 28.23 2.50 14.49
CA ILE A 511 27.22 3.48 14.04
C ILE A 511 25.81 3.00 14.35
N PHE A 512 25.52 1.73 14.08
CA PHE A 512 24.21 1.12 14.35
C PHE A 512 23.89 1.13 15.84
N LEU A 513 24.79 0.62 16.68
CA LEU A 513 24.64 0.58 18.14
C LEU A 513 24.49 1.99 18.74
N GLY A 514 25.27 2.96 18.24
CA GLY A 514 25.13 4.35 18.62
C GLY A 514 23.75 4.92 18.30
N SER A 515 23.17 4.54 17.16
CA SER A 515 21.82 4.94 16.76
C SER A 515 20.72 4.35 17.65
N VAL A 516 20.82 3.06 18.01
CA VAL A 516 19.90 2.39 18.95
C VAL A 516 19.85 3.15 20.27
N ARG A 517 21.01 3.44 20.83
CA ARG A 517 21.15 4.15 22.11
C ARG A 517 20.67 5.60 22.04
N HIS A 518 20.96 6.30 20.95
CA HIS A 518 20.51 7.68 20.75
C HIS A 518 18.97 7.80 20.84
N HIS A 519 18.24 6.78 20.42
CA HIS A 519 16.78 6.74 20.47
C HIS A 519 16.23 6.10 21.77
N GLY A 520 17.08 5.81 22.76
CA GLY A 520 16.67 5.22 24.03
C GLY A 520 16.13 3.80 23.93
N LEU A 521 16.49 3.06 22.87
CA LEU A 521 16.11 1.67 22.68
C LEU A 521 17.13 0.77 23.41
N ALA A 522 16.65 -0.26 24.09
CA ALA A 522 17.53 -1.30 24.64
C ALA A 522 18.17 -2.10 23.50
N THR A 523 19.48 -2.27 23.57
CA THR A 523 20.29 -2.99 22.59
C THR A 523 20.14 -4.50 22.78
N LEU A 524 19.88 -5.22 21.70
CA LEU A 524 19.85 -6.68 21.70
C LEU A 524 21.22 -7.24 22.18
N PRO A 525 21.27 -8.08 23.24
CA PRO A 525 22.53 -8.61 23.77
C PRO A 525 23.40 -9.29 22.72
N ALA A 526 22.80 -10.04 21.79
CA ALA A 526 23.50 -10.71 20.70
C ALA A 526 24.28 -9.75 19.79
N LEU A 527 23.78 -8.53 19.55
CA LEU A 527 24.51 -7.51 18.78
C LEU A 527 25.71 -6.96 19.55
N GLN A 528 25.59 -6.81 20.87
CA GLN A 528 26.71 -6.39 21.73
C GLN A 528 27.81 -7.46 21.76
N ILE A 529 27.43 -8.75 21.85
CA ILE A 529 28.35 -9.88 21.80
C ILE A 529 29.11 -9.90 20.46
N VAL A 530 28.40 -9.78 19.33
CA VAL A 530 29.05 -9.70 18.00
C VAL A 530 30.03 -8.54 17.91
N TYR A 531 29.68 -7.38 18.49
CA TYR A 531 30.58 -6.22 18.53
C TYR A 531 31.83 -6.47 19.40
N ILE A 532 31.67 -7.07 20.58
CA ILE A 532 32.79 -7.41 21.48
C ILE A 532 33.73 -8.41 20.80
N GLN A 533 33.18 -9.47 20.20
CA GLN A 533 33.96 -10.49 19.49
C GLN A 533 34.71 -9.90 18.30
N ALA A 534 34.09 -8.99 17.52
CA ALA A 534 34.74 -8.31 16.42
C ALA A 534 35.89 -7.39 16.87
N MET A 535 35.71 -6.67 17.98
CA MET A 535 36.76 -5.83 18.58
C MET A 535 37.90 -6.66 19.17
N ALA A 536 37.59 -7.81 19.77
CA ALA A 536 38.57 -8.74 20.31
C ALA A 536 39.43 -9.37 19.22
N ALA A 537 38.82 -9.78 18.11
CA ALA A 537 39.53 -10.29 16.94
C ALA A 537 40.52 -9.28 16.35
N GLN A 538 40.29 -7.97 16.53
CA GLN A 538 41.21 -6.90 16.10
C GLN A 538 42.25 -6.53 17.16
N GLY A 539 42.24 -7.14 18.35
CA GLY A 539 43.08 -6.74 19.48
C GLY A 539 42.71 -5.37 20.07
N ARG A 540 41.50 -4.86 19.78
CA ARG A 540 41.03 -3.53 20.19
C ARG A 540 40.13 -3.58 21.43
N CYS A 541 40.23 -4.63 22.24
CA CYS A 541 39.47 -4.77 23.50
C CYS A 541 39.57 -3.56 24.44
N LYS A 542 40.69 -2.82 24.41
CA LYS A 542 40.88 -1.62 25.24
C LYS A 542 39.86 -0.51 24.93
N ASP A 543 39.42 -0.40 23.69
CA ASP A 543 38.44 0.61 23.26
C ASP A 543 37.03 0.33 23.83
N LEU A 544 36.77 -0.91 24.29
CA LEU A 544 35.49 -1.31 24.87
C LEU A 544 35.27 -0.77 26.29
N VAL A 545 36.34 -0.42 27.02
CA VAL A 545 36.30 -0.04 28.45
C VAL A 545 35.45 1.20 28.72
N GLY A 546 35.29 2.09 27.73
CA GLY A 546 34.44 3.29 27.81
C GLY A 546 33.16 3.21 26.96
N CYS A 547 32.89 2.07 26.32
CA CYS A 547 31.71 1.92 25.49
C CYS A 547 30.49 1.69 26.39
N PRO A 548 29.41 2.49 26.30
CA PRO A 548 28.19 2.19 27.04
C PRO A 548 27.71 0.81 26.59
N MET A 549 27.25 -0.05 27.50
CA MET A 549 26.68 -1.36 27.17
C MET A 549 25.41 -1.53 28.00
N ASP A 550 24.37 -2.08 27.39
CA ASP A 550 23.15 -2.38 28.14
C ASP A 550 23.37 -3.66 28.92
N ASP A 551 22.96 -3.65 30.21
CA ASP A 551 23.22 -4.74 31.14
C ASP A 551 22.51 -6.03 30.68
N SER A 552 23.29 -7.09 30.47
CA SER A 552 22.81 -8.44 30.17
C SER A 552 23.80 -9.48 30.69
N ILE A 553 23.29 -10.61 31.18
CA ILE A 553 24.12 -11.71 31.69
C ILE A 553 25.02 -12.26 30.59
N GLU A 554 24.48 -12.40 29.38
CA GLU A 554 25.19 -12.89 28.21
C GLU A 554 26.35 -11.97 27.80
N VAL A 555 26.14 -10.64 27.86
CA VAL A 555 27.18 -9.65 27.59
C VAL A 555 28.27 -9.69 28.65
N ALA A 556 27.90 -9.79 29.93
CA ALA A 556 28.86 -9.91 31.03
C ALA A 556 29.74 -11.17 30.91
N ARG A 557 29.16 -12.30 30.49
CA ARG A 557 29.92 -13.54 30.20
C ARG A 557 30.91 -13.36 29.06
N GLU A 558 30.53 -12.67 27.98
CA GLU A 558 31.45 -12.42 26.88
C GLU A 558 32.61 -11.49 27.29
N LEU A 559 32.36 -10.47 28.13
CA LEU A 559 33.41 -9.60 28.67
C LEU A 559 34.40 -10.36 29.57
N GLU A 560 33.91 -11.32 30.37
CA GLU A 560 34.75 -12.20 31.19
C GLU A 560 35.71 -13.05 30.33
N LEU A 561 35.26 -13.54 29.17
CA LEU A 561 36.12 -14.30 28.25
C LEU A 561 37.32 -13.45 27.77
N GLN A 562 37.18 -12.12 27.76
CA GLN A 562 38.24 -11.18 27.34
C GLN A 562 39.14 -10.70 28.49
N ARG A 563 39.02 -11.29 29.69
CA ARG A 563 39.77 -10.89 30.91
C ARG A 563 41.29 -10.80 30.72
N GLY A 564 41.86 -11.69 29.89
CA GLY A 564 43.31 -11.75 29.66
C GLY A 564 43.85 -10.59 28.82
N THR A 565 42.98 -9.93 28.06
CA THR A 565 43.38 -8.88 27.10
C THR A 565 43.30 -7.49 27.73
N ALA A 566 42.32 -7.26 28.62
CA ALA A 566 42.16 -6.00 29.33
C ALA A 566 41.48 -6.21 30.70
N PRO A 567 42.19 -6.04 31.83
CA PRO A 567 41.63 -6.22 33.17
C PRO A 567 40.41 -5.33 33.47
N ALA A 568 40.32 -4.17 32.82
CA ALA A 568 39.17 -3.28 32.94
C ALA A 568 37.87 -3.87 32.37
N LEU A 569 37.93 -4.81 31.41
CA LEU A 569 36.74 -5.50 30.91
C LEU A 569 36.22 -6.53 31.92
N HIS A 570 37.12 -7.17 32.66
CA HIS A 570 36.75 -8.05 33.77
C HIS A 570 36.01 -7.28 34.87
N GLN A 571 36.49 -6.08 35.22
CA GLN A 571 35.77 -5.21 36.14
C GLN A 571 34.41 -4.76 35.59
N ALA A 572 34.33 -4.41 34.31
CA ALA A 572 33.05 -4.07 33.67
C ALA A 572 32.04 -5.23 33.71
N ALA A 573 32.50 -6.48 33.56
CA ALA A 573 31.67 -7.67 33.70
C ALA A 573 31.15 -7.83 35.15
N MET A 574 32.02 -7.70 36.15
CA MET A 574 31.65 -7.74 37.58
C MET A 574 30.60 -6.67 37.91
N ASP A 575 30.82 -5.44 37.43
CA ASP A 575 29.90 -4.32 37.62
C ASP A 575 28.52 -4.62 37.02
N MET A 576 28.50 -5.23 35.84
CA MET A 576 27.27 -5.60 35.15
C MET A 576 26.51 -6.68 35.91
N TYR A 577 27.18 -7.76 36.35
CA TYR A 577 26.55 -8.78 37.20
C TYR A 577 26.00 -8.20 38.50
N HIS A 578 26.70 -7.23 39.09
CA HIS A 578 26.25 -6.55 40.30
C HIS A 578 24.98 -5.73 40.05
N ARG A 579 24.94 -4.93 38.99
CA ARG A 579 23.74 -4.16 38.60
C ARG A 579 22.54 -5.06 38.28
N LEU A 580 22.79 -6.23 37.71
CA LEU A 580 21.76 -7.23 37.40
C LEU A 580 21.33 -8.07 38.62
N GLY A 581 22.04 -8.00 39.75
CA GLY A 581 21.80 -8.85 40.91
C GLY A 581 22.12 -10.33 40.67
N ALA A 582 23.00 -10.65 39.72
CA ALA A 582 23.43 -12.01 39.38
C ALA A 582 24.47 -12.51 40.40
N VAL A 583 24.00 -12.82 41.62
CA VAL A 583 24.84 -13.18 42.78
C VAL A 583 25.72 -14.41 42.49
N ASP A 584 25.15 -15.44 41.86
CA ASP A 584 25.86 -16.70 41.61
C ASP A 584 27.02 -16.52 40.63
N ASP A 585 26.83 -15.76 39.55
CA ASP A 585 27.89 -15.46 38.58
C ASP A 585 29.00 -14.59 39.21
N LEU A 586 28.66 -13.65 40.09
CA LEU A 586 29.62 -12.85 40.87
C LEU A 586 30.44 -13.72 41.83
N VAL A 587 29.78 -14.59 42.59
CA VAL A 587 30.46 -15.51 43.53
C VAL A 587 31.40 -16.43 42.75
N ARG A 588 30.96 -16.96 41.60
CA ARG A 588 31.81 -17.78 40.71
C ARG A 588 33.07 -17.03 40.30
N LEU A 589 32.96 -15.75 39.97
CA LEU A 589 34.10 -14.89 39.60
C LEU A 589 35.07 -14.69 40.77
N PHE A 590 34.60 -14.38 41.99
CA PHE A 590 35.48 -14.23 43.15
C PHE A 590 36.23 -15.51 43.51
N VAL A 591 35.53 -16.65 43.44
CA VAL A 591 36.14 -17.96 43.70
C VAL A 591 37.19 -18.27 42.63
N HIS A 592 36.89 -17.99 41.35
CA HIS A 592 37.83 -18.16 40.26
C HIS A 592 39.08 -17.28 40.43
N ASP A 593 38.93 -16.05 40.93
CA ASP A 593 40.02 -15.11 41.14
C ASP A 593 40.78 -15.33 42.47
N GLY A 594 40.44 -16.37 43.23
CA GLY A 594 41.12 -16.76 44.47
C GLY A 594 40.66 -16.00 45.73
N HIS A 595 39.62 -15.17 45.61
CA HIS A 595 39.04 -14.41 46.72
C HIS A 595 37.95 -15.24 47.41
N VAL A 596 38.34 -16.11 48.35
CA VAL A 596 37.40 -17.03 49.03
C VAL A 596 36.59 -16.35 50.15
N ARG A 597 37.05 -15.22 50.71
CA ARG A 597 36.41 -14.55 51.86
C ARG A 597 35.44 -13.41 51.51
N GLU A 598 35.62 -12.75 50.36
CA GLU A 598 34.73 -11.70 49.87
C GLU A 598 33.34 -12.16 49.36
N PRO A 599 33.18 -13.34 48.72
CA PRO A 599 31.88 -13.78 48.21
C PRO A 599 30.88 -14.06 49.34
N ASP A 600 31.31 -14.65 50.46
CA ASP A 600 30.43 -14.91 51.62
C ASP A 600 29.89 -13.62 52.25
N ARG A 601 30.75 -12.60 52.38
CA ARG A 601 30.35 -11.31 52.96
C ARG A 601 29.34 -10.57 52.07
N ARG A 602 29.49 -10.63 50.75
CA ARG A 602 28.62 -9.90 49.81
C ARG A 602 27.36 -10.66 49.40
N ALA A 603 27.39 -11.99 49.38
CA ALA A 603 26.18 -12.80 49.28
C ALA A 603 25.24 -12.48 50.46
N HIS A 604 25.80 -12.21 51.64
CA HIS A 604 25.06 -11.73 52.80
C HIS A 604 24.50 -10.31 52.59
N ASP A 605 25.32 -9.34 52.13
CA ASP A 605 24.87 -7.95 51.91
C ASP A 605 23.78 -7.83 50.80
N MET A 606 23.91 -8.58 49.69
CA MET A 606 22.92 -8.61 48.61
C MET A 606 21.66 -9.43 48.98
N GLY A 607 21.81 -10.51 49.73
CA GLY A 607 20.70 -11.32 50.25
C GLY A 607 19.86 -10.61 51.32
N VAL A 608 20.45 -9.65 52.05
CA VAL A 608 19.73 -8.77 53.00
C VAL A 608 18.99 -7.64 52.26
N CYS A 609 19.54 -7.11 51.17
CA CYS A 609 18.86 -6.11 50.34
C CYS A 609 17.66 -6.66 49.56
N SER A 610 17.70 -7.89 49.05
CA SER A 610 16.57 -8.47 48.29
C SER A 610 15.31 -8.69 49.14
N ARG A 611 15.47 -8.84 50.47
CA ARG A 611 14.35 -8.94 51.43
C ARG A 611 13.81 -7.59 51.90
N ALA A 612 14.50 -6.48 51.64
CA ALA A 612 14.15 -5.16 52.14
C ALA A 612 14.07 -4.13 50.99
N ARG A 613 12.86 -3.98 50.42
CA ARG A 613 12.39 -2.90 49.53
C ARG A 613 12.72 -3.02 48.03
N GLY A 614 11.66 -2.93 47.21
CA GLY A 614 11.70 -2.79 45.76
C GLY A 614 12.09 -1.38 45.28
N GLU A 615 13.17 -0.81 45.78
CA GLU A 615 13.77 0.44 45.27
C GLU A 615 15.17 0.15 44.72
N ARG A 616 15.44 0.62 43.49
CA ARG A 616 16.78 0.56 42.87
C ARG A 616 17.75 1.44 43.67
N VAL A 617 18.62 0.82 44.46
CA VAL A 617 19.71 1.52 45.15
C VAL A 617 20.91 1.65 44.20
N CYS A 618 21.28 2.90 43.88
CA CYS A 618 22.55 3.22 43.22
C CYS A 618 23.70 3.07 44.22
N SER A 619 24.38 1.93 44.23
CA SER A 619 25.69 1.79 44.86
C SER A 619 26.80 2.37 43.97
N ARG A 620 27.87 2.91 44.56
CA ARG A 620 29.04 3.43 43.86
C ARG A 620 29.68 2.37 42.93
N PRO A 621 30.35 2.77 41.82
CA PRO A 621 31.09 1.84 40.95
C PRO A 621 32.16 1.10 41.75
N TRP A 622 32.38 -0.20 41.46
CA TRP A 622 33.49 -0.95 42.05
C TRP A 622 34.83 -0.52 41.43
N ASP A 623 35.93 -0.70 42.18
CA ASP A 623 37.29 -0.51 41.69
C ASP A 623 38.12 -1.78 41.94
N TRP A 624 38.33 -2.59 40.89
CA TRP A 624 39.12 -3.83 40.89
C TRP A 624 40.54 -3.61 41.42
N ASN A 625 41.14 -2.47 41.06
CA ASN A 625 42.56 -2.21 41.33
C ASN A 625 42.84 -1.97 42.81
N SER A 626 41.82 -1.63 43.59
CA SER A 626 41.92 -1.53 45.05
C SER A 626 42.07 -2.89 45.72
N ILE A 627 41.53 -3.97 45.14
CA ILE A 627 41.52 -5.31 45.73
C ILE A 627 42.91 -5.96 45.61
N HIS A 628 43.66 -5.67 44.54
CA HIS A 628 45.03 -6.16 44.35
C HIS A 628 46.11 -5.43 45.17
N ARG A 629 45.77 -4.32 45.86
CA ARG A 629 46.73 -3.56 46.69
C ARG A 629 46.67 -3.92 48.19
N ALA A 630 45.88 -4.91 48.58
CA ALA A 630 45.71 -5.34 49.97
C ALA A 630 46.45 -6.65 50.28
#